data_AF-A0A2V8HS94-F1
#
_entry.id   AF-A0A2V8HS94-F1
#
_cell.length_a   1.000
_cell.length_b   1.000
_cell.length_c   1.000
_cell.angle_alpha   90.00
_cell.angle_beta   90.00
_cell.angle_gamma   90.00
#
_symmetry.space_group_name_H-M   'P 1'
#
loop_
_entity.id
_entity.type
_entity.pdbx_description
1 polymer ?
#
loop_
_entity_poly.entity_id
_entity_poly.type
_entity_poly.pdbx_seq_one_letter_code
_entity_poly.pdbx_strand_id
1 'polypeptide(L)'
;MLKSASEATTRTATFARVRPRSAGRLLVPGQIVVSPETQLRYSVELWLGEGGFGQVFRARRLGRSADVPGTVCIKISPRIDGWLREAYFGQLLDGHPRAIRVFDAFPLTRDAGDVHYCLALEYAAHGDLSAYLRKNGGGWTERSARREIAGILQVLGKLHRGQMLHRDLTPVNVFVCDGRHLKLGDFGIVRQQSDQRGITARTLNTMTAPSEFLAGAAPKWQARDDVFQVGQLLGMLIKGDAGARIRTHDVRRLPCSDHLKEIVYRCIGERRKRYESADELIEALCNPPAPLKAGILRTLKNAHLAFTGILRMPRRDAIAAARRAGAIVHGMPSAQTTVVVRGRPNPQQAAGRAGGLKLMEIKRLREKGHKITLLNETQFWRLAGPSR
;
A
#
# COMPACT_ATOMS: atom_id res chain seq x y z
N MET A 1 -38.80 21.11 -6.03
CA MET A 1 -37.39 21.54 -6.16
C MET A 1 -36.57 20.90 -5.04
N LEU A 2 -35.98 19.72 -5.27
CA LEU A 2 -35.12 19.05 -4.29
C LEU A 2 -33.66 19.48 -4.52
N LYS A 3 -33.05 20.15 -3.52
CA LYS A 3 -31.60 20.43 -3.51
C LYS A 3 -30.84 19.23 -2.96
N SER A 4 -29.94 18.70 -3.77
CA SER A 4 -28.93 17.71 -3.40
C SER A 4 -27.86 18.33 -2.50
N ALA A 5 -27.53 17.70 -1.38
CA ALA A 5 -26.29 17.95 -0.66
C ALA A 5 -25.80 16.65 0.01
N SER A 6 -24.80 16.01 -0.60
CA SER A 6 -24.00 14.95 0.04
C SER A 6 -22.53 15.18 -0.33
N GLU A 7 -21.85 15.88 0.57
CA GLU A 7 -20.40 16.12 0.53
C GLU A 7 -19.77 15.42 1.74
N ALA A 8 -19.28 14.19 1.53
CA ALA A 8 -18.51 13.48 2.53
C ALA A 8 -17.06 13.96 2.50
N THR A 9 -16.65 14.73 3.51
CA THR A 9 -15.26 15.15 3.72
C THR A 9 -14.72 14.58 5.04
N THR A 10 -13.41 14.30 5.08
CA THR A 10 -12.61 13.79 6.23
C THR A 10 -13.36 12.86 7.20
N ARG A 11 -13.72 11.65 6.75
CA ARG A 11 -14.25 10.60 7.63
C ARG A 11 -13.17 9.55 7.89
N THR A 12 -12.73 9.39 9.14
CA THR A 12 -11.92 8.23 9.55
C THR A 12 -12.87 7.14 10.03
N ALA A 13 -12.99 6.03 9.29
CA ALA A 13 -13.87 4.92 9.67
C ALA A 13 -13.07 3.68 10.04
N THR A 14 -13.10 3.28 11.32
CA THR A 14 -12.66 1.94 11.73
C THR A 14 -13.67 1.36 12.73
N PHE A 15 -14.39 0.34 12.29
CA PHE A 15 -15.36 -0.39 13.09
C PHE A 15 -14.70 -1.60 13.77
N ALA A 16 -14.74 -1.59 15.10
CA ALA A 16 -15.04 -2.79 15.87
C ALA A 16 -16.42 -2.57 16.48
N ARG A 17 -17.32 -3.57 16.39
CA ARG A 17 -18.66 -3.53 16.98
C ARG A 17 -18.56 -3.48 18.51
N VAL A 18 -18.41 -2.29 19.06
CA VAL A 18 -18.84 -1.92 20.40
C VAL A 18 -19.96 -0.92 20.17
N ARG A 19 -21.18 -1.20 20.66
CA ARG A 19 -22.26 -0.20 20.63
C ARG A 19 -21.73 1.07 21.30
N PRO A 20 -21.61 2.23 20.61
CA PRO A 20 -21.28 3.46 21.31
C PRO A 20 -22.48 3.77 22.21
N ARG A 21 -22.26 3.92 23.51
CA ARG A 21 -23.13 4.79 24.30
C ARG A 21 -23.10 6.13 23.58
N SER A 22 -24.25 6.74 23.33
CA SER A 22 -24.39 8.02 22.66
C SER A 22 -23.66 9.12 23.46
N ALA A 23 -22.36 9.24 23.28
CA ALA A 23 -21.59 10.37 23.76
C ALA A 23 -21.90 11.54 22.83
N GLY A 24 -22.28 12.68 23.40
CA GLY A 24 -22.60 13.89 22.65
C GLY A 24 -21.44 14.38 21.79
N ARG A 25 -21.72 15.33 20.89
CA ARG A 25 -20.66 16.03 20.13
C ARG A 25 -19.79 16.81 21.12
N LEU A 26 -18.48 16.64 21.02
CA LEU A 26 -17.47 17.30 21.87
C LEU A 26 -17.33 18.79 21.57
N LEU A 27 -17.63 19.19 20.32
CA LEU A 27 -17.69 20.57 19.87
C LEU A 27 -19.01 20.83 19.12
N VAL A 28 -19.45 22.08 19.11
CA VAL A 28 -20.67 22.50 18.39
C VAL A 28 -20.36 23.54 17.30
N PRO A 29 -21.10 23.56 16.18
CA PRO A 29 -20.98 24.62 15.19
C PRO A 29 -21.10 26.02 15.82
N GLY A 30 -20.26 26.95 15.40
CA GLY A 30 -20.15 28.30 15.94
C GLY A 30 -19.21 28.44 17.14
N GLN A 31 -18.90 27.34 17.85
CA GLN A 31 -17.96 27.37 18.98
C GLN A 31 -16.58 27.84 18.52
N ILE A 32 -15.97 28.72 19.30
CA ILE A 32 -14.59 29.16 19.09
C ILE A 32 -13.69 28.35 20.01
N VAL A 33 -12.75 27.63 19.40
CA VAL A 33 -11.66 26.94 20.09
C VAL A 33 -10.42 27.82 20.00
N VAL A 34 -9.74 28.05 21.12
CA VAL A 34 -8.52 28.86 21.19
C VAL A 34 -7.37 27.95 21.60
N SER A 35 -6.28 27.97 20.82
CA SER A 35 -5.03 27.31 21.22
C SER A 35 -4.34 28.14 22.29
N PRO A 36 -4.12 27.63 23.51
CA PRO A 36 -3.42 28.38 24.55
C PRO A 36 -1.95 28.65 24.19
N GLU A 37 -1.31 27.77 23.42
CA GLU A 37 0.11 27.89 23.04
C GLU A 37 0.33 28.91 21.93
N THR A 38 -0.54 28.93 20.91
CA THR A 38 -0.35 29.78 19.71
C THR A 38 -1.27 31.00 19.68
N GLN A 39 -2.28 31.06 20.57
CA GLN A 39 -3.37 32.03 20.58
C GLN A 39 -4.22 32.04 19.28
N LEU A 40 -4.04 31.04 18.41
CA LEU A 40 -4.86 30.87 17.22
C LEU A 40 -6.29 30.50 17.60
N ARG A 41 -7.24 31.10 16.90
CA ARG A 41 -8.68 30.93 17.14
C ARG A 41 -9.31 30.19 15.97
N TYR A 42 -10.08 29.16 16.25
CA TYR A 42 -10.74 28.32 15.26
C TYR A 42 -12.25 28.31 15.51
N SER A 43 -13.03 28.80 14.55
CA SER A 43 -14.49 28.71 14.58
C SER A 43 -14.92 27.37 13.99
N VAL A 44 -15.53 26.52 14.81
CA VAL A 44 -16.04 25.20 14.40
C VAL A 44 -17.23 25.39 13.47
N GLU A 45 -17.22 24.72 12.31
CA GLU A 45 -18.28 24.88 11.30
C GLU A 45 -19.11 23.63 11.12
N LEU A 46 -18.46 22.49 10.84
CA LEU A 46 -19.14 21.27 10.42
C LEU A 46 -18.51 20.05 11.07
N TRP A 47 -19.33 19.17 11.64
CA TRP A 47 -18.87 17.84 12.05
C TRP A 47 -18.61 16.97 10.83
N LEU A 48 -17.41 16.39 10.75
CA LEU A 48 -16.98 15.56 9.62
C LEU A 48 -17.09 14.06 9.93
N GLY A 49 -16.75 13.67 11.16
CA GLY A 49 -16.78 12.26 11.56
C GLY A 49 -16.29 12.02 12.99
N GLU A 50 -16.37 10.75 13.40
CA GLU A 50 -15.81 10.23 14.64
C GLU A 50 -15.09 8.92 14.35
N GLY A 51 -13.87 8.78 14.89
CA GLY A 51 -13.07 7.56 14.81
C GLY A 51 -12.52 7.17 16.19
N GLY A 52 -11.72 6.10 16.25
CA GLY A 52 -11.17 5.58 17.50
C GLY A 52 -10.28 6.56 18.29
N PHE A 53 -9.85 7.65 17.64
CA PHE A 53 -8.96 8.67 18.22
C PHE A 53 -9.65 10.02 18.45
N GLY A 54 -10.96 10.12 18.26
CA GLY A 54 -11.72 11.33 18.54
C GLY A 54 -12.66 11.77 17.43
N GLN A 55 -13.27 12.94 17.64
CA GLN A 55 -14.19 13.58 16.69
C GLN A 55 -13.44 14.61 15.84
N VAL A 56 -13.83 14.73 14.58
CA VAL A 56 -13.20 15.64 13.61
C VAL A 56 -14.23 16.63 13.08
N PHE A 57 -13.86 17.90 13.06
CA PHE A 57 -14.69 19.01 12.61
C PHE A 57 -13.94 19.84 11.59
N ARG A 58 -14.63 20.34 10.56
CA ARG A 58 -14.13 21.45 9.74
C ARG A 58 -14.23 22.72 10.58
N ALA A 59 -13.18 23.52 10.55
CA ALA A 59 -13.14 24.81 11.22
C ALA A 59 -12.50 25.86 10.33
N ARG A 60 -12.86 27.12 10.58
CA ARG A 60 -12.22 28.28 9.97
C ARG A 60 -11.31 28.95 10.98
N ARG A 61 -10.06 29.13 10.61
CA ARG A 61 -9.09 29.92 11.39
C ARG A 61 -9.49 31.40 11.31
N LEU A 62 -9.62 32.04 12.47
CA LEU A 62 -9.91 33.46 12.61
C LEU A 62 -8.60 34.27 12.65
N GLY A 63 -8.63 35.50 12.15
CA GLY A 63 -7.45 36.39 12.08
C GLY A 63 -6.49 36.05 10.94
N ARG A 64 -5.23 36.50 11.03
CA ARG A 64 -4.15 36.18 10.06
C ARG A 64 -3.15 35.21 10.65
N SER A 65 -2.54 34.38 9.81
CA SER A 65 -1.44 33.48 10.14
C SER A 65 -0.64 33.26 8.86
N ALA A 66 0.69 33.23 8.97
CA ALA A 66 1.57 32.91 7.84
C ALA A 66 1.58 31.40 7.54
N ASP A 67 1.41 30.57 8.56
CA ASP A 67 1.65 29.12 8.49
C ASP A 67 0.37 28.27 8.44
N VAL A 68 -0.74 28.79 8.98
CA VAL A 68 -1.99 28.04 9.12
C VAL A 68 -3.05 28.57 8.13
N PRO A 69 -3.59 27.72 7.23
CA PRO A 69 -4.57 28.14 6.25
C PRO A 69 -5.89 28.59 6.89
N GLY A 70 -6.71 29.30 6.12
CA GLY A 70 -8.02 29.77 6.58
C GLY A 70 -9.00 28.65 6.94
N THR A 71 -8.86 27.46 6.34
CA THR A 71 -9.70 26.29 6.60
C THR A 71 -8.84 25.12 7.08
N VAL A 72 -9.24 24.51 8.20
CA VAL A 72 -8.54 23.38 8.84
C VAL A 72 -9.52 22.32 9.31
N CYS A 73 -9.01 21.15 9.69
CA CYS A 73 -9.73 20.17 10.49
C CYS A 73 -9.31 20.31 11.96
N ILE A 74 -10.26 20.42 12.89
CA ILE A 74 -10.01 20.26 14.32
C ILE A 74 -10.38 18.83 14.71
N LYS A 75 -9.38 18.04 15.08
CA LYS A 75 -9.57 16.73 15.71
C LYS A 75 -9.48 16.90 17.22
N ILE A 76 -10.50 16.43 17.94
CA ILE A 76 -10.59 16.53 19.40
C ILE A 76 -10.77 15.14 20.02
N SER A 77 -9.98 14.84 21.04
CA SER A 77 -9.98 13.55 21.73
C SER A 77 -9.97 13.72 23.25
N PRO A 78 -10.72 12.90 24.01
CA PRO A 78 -10.55 12.83 25.46
C PRO A 78 -9.31 12.00 25.87
N ARG A 79 -8.63 11.35 24.91
CA ARG A 79 -7.51 10.45 25.19
C ARG A 79 -6.18 11.02 24.68
N ILE A 80 -5.20 11.08 25.58
CA ILE A 80 -3.87 11.64 25.30
C ILE A 80 -2.99 10.72 24.43
N ASP A 81 -3.17 9.40 24.49
CA ASP A 81 -2.23 8.42 23.94
C ASP A 81 -2.17 8.40 22.39
N GLY A 82 -3.33 8.54 21.74
CA GLY A 82 -3.41 8.69 20.28
C GLY A 82 -2.96 10.08 19.84
N TRP A 83 -3.38 11.11 20.57
CA TRP A 83 -3.02 12.49 20.31
C TRP A 83 -1.51 12.73 20.37
N LEU A 84 -0.82 12.24 21.41
CA LEU A 84 0.64 12.38 21.55
C LEU A 84 1.39 11.79 20.35
N ARG A 85 0.94 10.63 19.86
CA ARG A 85 1.53 9.99 18.68
C ARG A 85 1.30 10.83 17.43
N GLU A 86 0.08 11.29 17.21
CA GLU A 86 -0.22 12.14 16.05
C GLU A 86 0.53 13.48 16.09
N ALA A 87 0.64 14.11 17.26
CA ALA A 87 1.44 15.32 17.44
C ALA A 87 2.92 15.07 17.13
N TYR A 88 3.51 14.00 17.70
CA TYR A 88 4.90 13.62 17.45
C TYR A 88 5.18 13.32 15.97
N PHE A 89 4.35 12.50 15.32
CA PHE A 89 4.52 12.18 13.90
C PHE A 89 4.19 13.36 13.00
N GLY A 90 3.28 14.24 13.41
CA GLY A 90 3.03 15.52 12.76
C GLY A 90 4.28 16.38 12.67
N GLN A 91 5.01 16.52 13.80
CA GLN A 91 6.29 17.22 13.82
C GLN A 91 7.37 16.49 13.01
N LEU A 92 7.49 15.17 13.18
CA LEU A 92 8.49 14.38 12.45
C LEU A 92 8.30 14.48 10.93
N LEU A 93 7.05 14.58 10.46
CA LEU A 93 6.67 14.63 9.05
C LEU A 93 6.37 16.04 8.55
N ASP A 94 6.62 17.08 9.35
CA ASP A 94 6.32 18.46 8.95
C ASP A 94 7.04 18.82 7.65
N GLY A 95 6.34 19.58 6.80
CA GLY A 95 6.79 19.92 5.45
C GLY A 95 6.78 18.77 4.43
N HIS A 96 6.48 17.52 4.80
CA HIS A 96 6.46 16.42 3.83
C HIS A 96 5.24 16.52 2.89
N PRO A 97 5.41 16.56 1.56
CA PRO A 97 4.32 16.86 0.61
C PRO A 97 3.24 15.76 0.54
N ARG A 98 3.50 14.60 1.14
CA ARG A 98 2.65 13.40 1.10
C ARG A 98 2.09 13.00 2.47
N ALA A 99 2.28 13.82 3.49
CA ALA A 99 1.67 13.63 4.81
C ALA A 99 0.67 14.76 5.09
N ILE A 100 -0.45 14.44 5.74
CA ILE A 100 -1.38 15.45 6.27
C ILE A 100 -0.64 16.28 7.32
N ARG A 101 -0.56 17.58 7.10
CA ARG A 101 0.15 18.49 8.00
C ARG A 101 -0.60 18.66 9.32
N VAL A 102 0.16 18.69 10.42
CA VAL A 102 -0.32 19.14 11.73
C VAL A 102 0.16 20.57 11.92
N PHE A 103 -0.77 21.51 11.98
CA PHE A 103 -0.49 22.93 12.12
C PHE A 103 -0.39 23.37 13.59
N ASP A 104 -1.16 22.73 14.46
CA ASP A 104 -1.27 23.10 15.86
C ASP A 104 -1.67 21.87 16.69
N ALA A 105 -1.23 21.81 17.94
CA ALA A 105 -1.48 20.71 18.86
C ALA A 105 -1.55 21.25 20.29
N PHE A 106 -2.72 21.14 20.92
CA PHE A 106 -2.96 21.82 22.19
C PHE A 106 -4.02 21.14 23.06
N PRO A 107 -3.96 21.27 24.39
CA PRO A 107 -5.04 20.87 25.28
C PRO A 107 -6.19 21.90 25.26
N LEU A 108 -7.40 21.42 25.44
CA LEU A 108 -8.62 22.23 25.58
C LEU A 108 -9.29 21.85 26.91
N THR A 109 -9.19 22.74 27.90
CA THR A 109 -9.92 22.62 29.16
C THR A 109 -11.36 23.08 28.95
N ARG A 110 -12.33 22.23 29.29
CA ARG A 110 -13.76 22.57 29.24
C ARG A 110 -14.25 23.06 30.60
N ASP A 111 -15.42 23.70 30.61
CA ASP A 111 -16.01 24.32 31.82
C ASP A 111 -16.18 23.35 33.01
N ALA A 112 -16.32 22.05 32.74
CA ALA A 112 -16.42 21.01 33.76
C ALA A 112 -15.06 20.52 34.33
N GLY A 113 -13.94 21.13 33.91
CA GLY A 113 -12.58 20.70 34.28
C GLY A 113 -12.01 19.56 33.41
N ASP A 114 -12.81 18.99 32.52
CA ASP A 114 -12.36 17.93 31.60
C ASP A 114 -11.38 18.47 30.55
N VAL A 115 -10.19 17.88 30.50
CA VAL A 115 -9.18 18.19 29.49
C VAL A 115 -9.39 17.30 28.26
N HIS A 116 -9.54 17.95 27.11
CA HIS A 116 -9.48 17.30 25.81
C HIS A 116 -8.21 17.70 25.08
N TYR A 117 -7.83 16.96 24.05
CA TYR A 117 -6.63 17.21 23.27
C TYR A 117 -7.02 17.47 21.82
N CYS A 118 -6.54 18.59 21.29
CA CYS A 118 -6.88 19.10 19.98
C CYS A 118 -5.68 19.05 19.02
N LEU A 119 -5.95 18.74 17.75
CA LEU A 119 -5.01 18.93 16.64
C LEU A 119 -5.69 19.78 15.57
N ALA A 120 -5.01 20.82 15.10
CA ALA A 120 -5.38 21.51 13.87
C ALA A 120 -4.63 20.88 12.70
N LEU A 121 -5.37 20.27 11.78
CA LEU A 121 -4.85 19.47 10.68
C LEU A 121 -5.18 20.09 9.32
N GLU A 122 -4.41 19.72 8.31
CA GLU A 122 -4.73 20.00 6.91
C GLU A 122 -6.14 19.48 6.54
N TYR A 123 -6.92 20.35 5.89
CA TYR A 123 -8.23 19.99 5.38
C TYR A 123 -8.10 19.41 3.96
N ALA A 124 -8.39 18.12 3.81
CA ALA A 124 -8.45 17.46 2.51
C ALA A 124 -9.85 17.58 1.91
N ALA A 125 -10.06 18.56 1.02
CA ALA A 125 -11.37 18.91 0.47
C ALA A 125 -12.10 17.77 -0.26
N HIS A 126 -11.38 16.78 -0.79
CA HIS A 126 -11.99 15.62 -1.46
C HIS A 126 -12.16 14.39 -0.55
N GLY A 127 -11.88 14.54 0.74
CA GLY A 127 -12.06 13.50 1.74
C GLY A 127 -11.05 12.36 1.63
N ASP A 128 -11.38 11.23 2.25
CA ASP A 128 -10.57 10.02 2.20
C ASP A 128 -10.72 9.27 0.86
N LEU A 129 -9.73 8.45 0.52
CA LEU A 129 -9.66 7.72 -0.73
C LEU A 129 -10.84 6.75 -0.89
N SER A 130 -11.36 6.18 0.20
CA SER A 130 -12.54 5.31 0.16
C SER A 130 -13.77 6.08 -0.31
N ALA A 131 -14.05 7.23 0.32
CA ALA A 131 -15.15 8.11 -0.07
C ALA A 131 -14.96 8.66 -1.49
N TYR A 132 -13.73 9.04 -1.84
CA TYR A 132 -13.41 9.56 -3.16
C TYR A 132 -13.70 8.57 -4.28
N LEU A 133 -13.24 7.32 -4.16
CA LEU A 133 -13.47 6.28 -5.17
C LEU A 133 -14.94 5.90 -5.27
N ARG A 134 -15.67 5.82 -4.13
CA ARG A 134 -17.12 5.58 -4.15
C ARG A 134 -17.89 6.69 -4.88
N LYS A 135 -17.51 7.96 -4.69
CA LYS A 135 -18.22 9.11 -5.26
C LYS A 135 -17.92 9.29 -6.75
N ASN A 136 -16.66 9.19 -7.14
CA ASN A 136 -16.24 9.51 -8.51
C ASN A 136 -16.26 8.29 -9.43
N GLY A 137 -16.16 7.08 -8.87
CA GLY A 137 -15.98 5.86 -9.65
C GLY A 137 -14.70 5.87 -10.49
N GLY A 138 -14.47 4.78 -11.22
CA GLY A 138 -13.39 4.69 -12.21
C GLY A 138 -12.00 4.51 -11.60
N GLY A 139 -11.23 3.61 -12.21
CA GLY A 139 -9.83 3.41 -11.87
C GLY A 139 -8.97 4.62 -12.19
N TRP A 140 -7.93 4.85 -11.40
CA TRP A 140 -6.91 5.84 -11.75
C TRP A 140 -6.03 5.29 -12.86
N THR A 141 -5.51 6.18 -13.71
CA THR A 141 -4.52 5.77 -14.72
C THR A 141 -3.31 5.14 -14.03
N GLU A 142 -2.70 4.14 -14.66
CA GLU A 142 -1.49 3.51 -14.14
C GLU A 142 -0.39 4.54 -13.81
N ARG A 143 -0.21 5.55 -14.67
CA ARG A 143 0.75 6.63 -14.43
C ARG A 143 0.46 7.40 -13.14
N SER A 144 -0.80 7.82 -12.93
CA SER A 144 -1.21 8.53 -11.72
C SER A 144 -1.08 7.65 -10.49
N ALA A 145 -1.55 6.40 -10.55
CA ALA A 145 -1.47 5.46 -9.43
C ALA A 145 -0.02 5.19 -9.00
N ARG A 146 0.90 4.98 -9.96
CA ARG A 146 2.34 4.82 -9.68
C ARG A 146 2.91 6.04 -8.97
N ARG A 147 2.68 7.25 -9.50
CA ARG A 147 3.18 8.51 -8.94
C ARG A 147 2.71 8.72 -7.50
N GLU A 148 1.43 8.48 -7.26
CA GLU A 148 0.78 8.81 -6.00
C GLU A 148 1.10 7.78 -4.92
N ILE A 149 1.17 6.49 -5.28
CA ILE A 149 1.65 5.44 -4.37
C ILE A 149 3.15 5.60 -4.06
N ALA A 150 3.98 5.99 -5.03
CA ALA A 150 5.38 6.31 -4.75
C ALA A 150 5.51 7.45 -3.73
N GLY A 151 4.64 8.46 -3.81
CA GLY A 151 4.57 9.53 -2.80
C GLY A 151 4.20 9.03 -1.40
N ILE A 152 3.21 8.14 -1.29
CA ILE A 152 2.86 7.51 0.01
C ILE A 152 4.03 6.68 0.55
N LEU A 153 4.73 5.95 -0.33
CA LEU A 153 5.90 5.16 0.06
C LEU A 153 7.07 6.03 0.55
N GLN A 154 7.21 7.28 0.09
CA GLN A 154 8.23 8.20 0.62
C GLN A 154 8.00 8.50 2.12
N VAL A 155 6.73 8.68 2.54
CA VAL A 155 6.37 8.84 3.95
C VAL A 155 6.73 7.57 4.73
N LEU A 156 6.36 6.41 4.21
CA LEU A 156 6.67 5.13 4.84
C LEU A 156 8.17 4.87 4.93
N GLY A 157 8.95 5.21 3.90
CA GLY A 157 10.40 5.11 3.92
C GLY A 157 11.02 5.96 5.03
N LYS A 158 10.49 7.17 5.26
CA LYS A 158 10.91 8.02 6.39
C LYS A 158 10.60 7.37 7.74
N LEU A 159 9.41 6.76 7.91
CA LEU A 159 9.07 6.02 9.13
C LEU A 159 9.94 4.77 9.32
N HIS A 160 10.10 3.96 8.27
CA HIS A 160 10.85 2.69 8.30
C HIS A 160 12.31 2.91 8.65
N ARG A 161 12.95 3.99 8.18
CA ARG A 161 14.33 4.37 8.58
C ARG A 161 14.45 4.65 10.09
N GLY A 162 13.40 5.20 10.70
CA GLY A 162 13.29 5.37 12.15
C GLY A 162 12.81 4.13 12.91
N GLN A 163 12.77 2.95 12.26
CA GLN A 163 12.21 1.72 12.82
C GLN A 163 10.75 1.85 13.30
N MET A 164 9.98 2.71 12.63
CA MET A 164 8.56 2.92 12.91
C MET A 164 7.71 2.24 11.84
N LEU A 165 6.60 1.62 12.24
CA LEU A 165 5.68 0.92 11.33
C LEU A 165 4.29 1.56 11.40
N HIS A 166 3.65 1.78 10.25
CA HIS A 166 2.33 2.42 10.22
C HIS A 166 1.20 1.47 10.61
N ARG A 167 1.21 0.23 10.09
CA ARG A 167 0.32 -0.88 10.46
C ARG A 167 -1.17 -0.76 10.11
N ASP A 168 -1.63 0.39 9.62
CA ASP A 168 -3.03 0.62 9.26
C ASP A 168 -3.16 1.53 8.05
N LEU A 169 -2.38 1.21 7.03
CA LEU A 169 -2.57 1.81 5.72
C LEU A 169 -3.87 1.27 5.13
N THR A 170 -4.85 2.16 5.01
CA THR A 170 -6.20 1.86 4.55
C THR A 170 -6.72 3.01 3.69
N PRO A 171 -7.71 2.78 2.83
CA PRO A 171 -8.29 3.85 2.02
C PRO A 171 -8.93 4.98 2.84
N VAL A 172 -9.26 4.76 4.12
CA VAL A 172 -9.81 5.80 5.00
C VAL A 172 -8.75 6.68 5.66
N ASN A 173 -7.49 6.22 5.67
CA ASN A 173 -6.34 6.95 6.23
C ASN A 173 -5.49 7.64 5.14
N VAL A 174 -5.86 7.46 3.87
CA VAL A 174 -5.25 8.16 2.73
C VAL A 174 -6.26 9.18 2.21
N PHE A 175 -5.85 10.44 2.13
CA PHE A 175 -6.70 11.55 1.75
C PHE A 175 -6.40 12.02 0.33
N VAL A 176 -7.44 12.48 -0.35
CA VAL A 176 -7.33 13.07 -1.68
C VAL A 176 -7.39 14.59 -1.53
N CYS A 177 -6.28 15.24 -1.87
CA CYS A 177 -6.12 16.69 -1.86
C CYS A 177 -6.25 17.25 -3.29
N ASP A 178 -6.19 18.58 -3.38
CA ASP A 178 -6.25 19.31 -4.65
C ASP A 178 -5.22 18.77 -5.67
N GLY A 179 -5.58 18.80 -6.95
CA GLY A 179 -4.76 18.20 -8.01
C GLY A 179 -4.75 16.65 -8.02
N ARG A 180 -5.64 16.01 -7.24
CA ARG A 180 -5.68 14.55 -7.03
C ARG A 180 -4.38 14.01 -6.44
N HIS A 181 -3.82 14.73 -5.48
CA HIS A 181 -2.66 14.29 -4.73
C HIS A 181 -3.07 13.49 -3.51
N LEU A 182 -2.45 12.32 -3.32
CA LEU A 182 -2.64 11.50 -2.14
C LEU A 182 -1.72 11.98 -1.02
N LYS A 183 -2.29 12.12 0.17
CA LYS A 183 -1.57 12.36 1.43
C LYS A 183 -1.96 11.32 2.47
N LEU A 184 -0.97 10.83 3.21
CA LEU A 184 -1.16 9.91 4.31
C LEU A 184 -1.51 10.67 5.59
N GLY A 185 -2.53 10.24 6.31
CA GLY A 185 -2.84 10.74 7.64
C GLY A 185 -3.05 9.60 8.64
N ASP A 186 -3.54 9.97 9.82
CA ASP A 186 -3.81 9.07 10.96
C ASP A 186 -2.59 8.24 11.43
N PHE A 187 -1.67 8.93 12.08
CA PHE A 187 -0.48 8.32 12.69
C PHE A 187 -0.72 7.86 14.15
N GLY A 188 -1.96 7.89 14.63
CA GLY A 188 -2.33 7.61 16.03
C GLY A 188 -2.03 6.18 16.48
N ILE A 189 -1.74 5.28 15.55
CA ILE A 189 -1.37 3.88 15.83
C ILE A 189 0.00 3.45 15.31
N VAL A 190 0.80 4.40 14.83
CA VAL A 190 2.20 4.14 14.53
C VAL A 190 2.89 3.66 15.82
N ARG A 191 3.73 2.65 15.68
CA ARG A 191 4.46 2.06 16.80
C ARG A 191 5.91 1.82 16.41
N GLN A 192 6.80 2.03 17.37
CA GLN A 192 8.20 1.67 17.27
C GLN A 192 8.35 0.15 17.23
N GLN A 193 9.21 -0.30 16.34
CA GLN A 193 9.68 -1.67 16.32
C GLN A 193 10.55 -1.87 17.55
N SER A 194 10.02 -2.48 18.62
CA SER A 194 10.74 -2.63 19.88
C SER A 194 11.92 -3.61 19.82
N ASP A 195 12.15 -4.24 18.67
CA ASP A 195 13.30 -5.09 18.32
C ASP A 195 13.32 -5.33 16.80
N GLN A 196 14.45 -5.77 16.20
CA GLN A 196 14.52 -6.22 14.79
C GLN A 196 13.52 -7.34 14.42
N ARG A 197 12.81 -7.90 15.41
CA ARG A 197 11.85 -8.99 15.25
C ARG A 197 10.44 -8.51 14.85
N GLY A 198 10.06 -7.23 15.01
CA GLY A 198 8.73 -6.69 14.66
C GLY A 198 7.73 -6.54 15.85
N ILE A 199 6.47 -6.17 15.60
CA ILE A 199 5.48 -5.81 16.65
C ILE A 199 4.25 -6.74 16.66
N THR A 200 3.74 -7.11 17.85
CA THR A 200 2.51 -7.91 18.01
C THR A 200 1.28 -7.19 17.46
N ALA A 201 0.52 -7.87 16.60
CA ALA A 201 -0.70 -7.36 15.99
C ALA A 201 -1.92 -7.60 16.91
N ARG A 202 -2.32 -6.59 17.72
CA ARG A 202 -3.49 -6.72 18.63
C ARG A 202 -4.80 -6.19 18.05
N THR A 203 -4.75 -5.35 17.02
CA THR A 203 -5.91 -4.83 16.29
C THR A 203 -5.52 -4.72 14.83
N LEU A 204 -6.25 -5.41 13.95
CA LEU A 204 -5.93 -5.51 12.53
C LEU A 204 -7.13 -5.12 11.69
N ASN A 205 -6.91 -4.24 10.73
CA ASN A 205 -7.93 -3.96 9.73
C ASN A 205 -8.04 -5.13 8.76
N THR A 206 -9.14 -5.90 8.81
CA THR A 206 -9.36 -7.08 7.97
C THR A 206 -9.38 -6.78 6.47
N MET A 207 -9.56 -5.51 6.07
CA MET A 207 -9.53 -5.09 4.66
C MET A 207 -8.12 -5.00 4.10
N THR A 208 -7.12 -4.61 4.89
CA THR A 208 -5.74 -4.41 4.42
C THR A 208 -4.68 -5.22 5.18
N ALA A 209 -4.98 -5.86 6.32
CA ALA A 209 -4.04 -6.72 7.04
C ALA A 209 -3.68 -8.03 6.30
N PRO A 210 -2.41 -8.41 6.19
CA PRO A 210 -2.01 -9.65 5.53
C PRO A 210 -2.70 -10.89 6.15
N SER A 211 -3.09 -11.85 5.30
CA SER A 211 -3.88 -13.02 5.71
C SER A 211 -3.18 -13.86 6.79
N GLU A 212 -1.85 -13.85 6.84
CA GLU A 212 -1.06 -14.60 7.82
C GLU A 212 -1.26 -14.06 9.24
N PHE A 213 -1.47 -12.76 9.40
CA PHE A 213 -1.80 -12.17 10.71
C PHE A 213 -3.24 -12.46 11.10
N LEU A 214 -4.17 -12.44 10.15
CA LEU A 214 -5.58 -12.80 10.39
C LEU A 214 -5.72 -14.26 10.83
N ALA A 215 -4.86 -15.14 10.33
CA ALA A 215 -4.80 -16.55 10.70
C ALA A 215 -3.96 -16.84 11.97
N GLY A 216 -3.38 -15.81 12.62
CA GLY A 216 -2.47 -16.00 13.76
C GLY A 216 -1.14 -16.69 13.41
N ALA A 217 -0.82 -16.85 12.11
CA ALA A 217 0.34 -17.58 11.61
C ALA A 217 1.62 -16.72 11.49
N ALA A 218 1.51 -15.40 11.69
CA ALA A 218 2.64 -14.48 11.69
C ALA A 218 2.78 -13.81 13.08
N PRO A 219 3.92 -13.96 13.76
CA PRO A 219 4.05 -13.48 15.14
C PRO A 219 4.28 -11.96 15.22
N LYS A 220 4.85 -11.33 14.19
CA LYS A 220 5.36 -9.95 14.28
C LYS A 220 5.28 -9.18 12.96
N TRP A 221 4.70 -7.98 13.02
CA TRP A 221 4.58 -7.02 11.91
C TRP A 221 5.93 -6.39 11.55
N GLN A 222 6.21 -6.23 10.25
CA GLN A 222 7.45 -5.67 9.69
C GLN A 222 7.15 -4.70 8.53
N ALA A 223 8.17 -3.99 8.02
CA ALA A 223 8.05 -3.07 6.89
C ALA A 223 7.37 -3.70 5.65
N ARG A 224 7.69 -4.96 5.34
CA ARG A 224 7.04 -5.74 4.26
C ARG A 224 5.52 -5.92 4.42
N ASP A 225 5.00 -5.76 5.64
CA ASP A 225 3.57 -5.89 5.94
C ASP A 225 2.84 -4.55 5.73
N ASP A 226 3.52 -3.41 5.93
CA ASP A 226 3.06 -2.10 5.42
C ASP A 226 3.06 -2.11 3.87
N VAL A 227 4.07 -2.71 3.23
CA VAL A 227 4.13 -2.91 1.77
C VAL A 227 2.94 -3.70 1.24
N PHE A 228 2.47 -4.72 1.97
CA PHE A 228 1.25 -5.44 1.62
C PHE A 228 0.05 -4.49 1.57
N GLN A 229 -0.09 -3.64 2.59
CA GLN A 229 -1.19 -2.67 2.65
C GLN A 229 -1.10 -1.65 1.52
N VAL A 230 0.09 -1.18 1.15
CA VAL A 230 0.28 -0.34 -0.03
C VAL A 230 -0.10 -1.08 -1.32
N GLY A 231 0.23 -2.37 -1.44
CA GLY A 231 -0.21 -3.21 -2.56
C GLY A 231 -1.73 -3.29 -2.68
N GLN A 232 -2.45 -3.36 -1.56
CA GLN A 232 -3.91 -3.28 -1.52
C GLN A 232 -4.40 -1.92 -2.04
N LEU A 233 -3.85 -0.82 -1.54
CA LEU A 233 -4.19 0.54 -1.99
C LEU A 233 -3.97 0.72 -3.49
N LEU A 234 -2.82 0.29 -4.00
CA LEU A 234 -2.49 0.36 -5.42
C LEU A 234 -3.48 -0.44 -6.28
N GLY A 235 -3.81 -1.67 -5.87
CA GLY A 235 -4.81 -2.48 -6.57
C GLY A 235 -6.21 -1.87 -6.55
N MET A 236 -6.63 -1.29 -5.42
CA MET A 236 -7.91 -0.58 -5.28
C MET A 236 -7.98 0.69 -6.15
N LEU A 237 -6.89 1.46 -6.24
CA LEU A 237 -6.78 2.63 -7.11
C LEU A 237 -6.95 2.25 -8.59
N ILE A 238 -6.29 1.19 -9.04
CA ILE A 238 -6.38 0.71 -10.42
C ILE A 238 -7.76 0.12 -10.71
N LYS A 239 -8.33 -0.61 -9.75
CA LYS A 239 -9.70 -1.14 -9.86
C LYS A 239 -10.76 -0.03 -9.87
N GLY A 240 -10.49 1.09 -9.20
CA GLY A 240 -11.45 2.18 -8.96
C GLY A 240 -12.44 1.88 -7.83
N ASP A 241 -12.11 0.93 -6.95
CA ASP A 241 -13.00 0.46 -5.90
C ASP A 241 -12.22 0.04 -4.66
N ALA A 242 -12.55 0.67 -3.53
CA ALA A 242 -11.99 0.42 -2.20
C ALA A 242 -12.96 -0.33 -1.25
N GLY A 243 -14.11 -0.79 -1.75
CA GLY A 243 -15.11 -1.52 -0.97
C GLY A 243 -14.77 -2.98 -0.71
N ALA A 244 -13.83 -3.56 -1.48
CA ALA A 244 -13.39 -4.94 -1.35
C ALA A 244 -11.86 -5.07 -1.40
N ARG A 245 -11.31 -5.95 -0.56
CA ARG A 245 -9.90 -6.36 -0.61
C ARG A 245 -9.55 -6.95 -1.99
N ILE A 246 -8.39 -6.58 -2.53
CA ILE A 246 -7.82 -7.22 -3.73
C ILE A 246 -7.26 -8.59 -3.35
N ARG A 247 -7.72 -9.64 -4.03
CA ARG A 247 -7.18 -10.99 -3.93
C ARG A 247 -6.19 -11.26 -5.06
N THR A 248 -5.30 -12.22 -4.88
CA THR A 248 -4.29 -12.61 -5.88
C THR A 248 -4.91 -13.02 -7.22
N HIS A 249 -6.11 -13.58 -7.23
CA HIS A 249 -6.82 -13.95 -8.46
C HIS A 249 -7.49 -12.76 -9.19
N ASP A 250 -7.69 -11.64 -8.49
CA ASP A 250 -8.25 -10.41 -9.08
C ASP A 250 -7.20 -9.68 -9.92
N VAL A 251 -5.91 -9.81 -9.56
CA VAL A 251 -4.81 -9.04 -10.16
C VAL A 251 -4.76 -9.17 -11.68
N ARG A 252 -5.00 -10.36 -12.23
CA ARG A 252 -5.01 -10.60 -13.68
C ARG A 252 -6.04 -9.75 -14.43
N ARG A 253 -7.13 -9.34 -13.76
CA ARG A 253 -8.24 -8.57 -14.31
C ARG A 253 -8.07 -7.06 -14.14
N LEU A 254 -7.03 -6.60 -13.43
CA LEU A 254 -6.79 -5.17 -13.26
C LEU A 254 -6.49 -4.51 -14.62
N PRO A 255 -7.10 -3.35 -14.93
CA PRO A 255 -6.89 -2.62 -16.19
C PRO A 255 -5.55 -1.87 -16.21
N CYS A 256 -4.44 -2.61 -16.09
CA CYS A 256 -3.09 -2.08 -16.08
C CYS A 256 -2.10 -3.04 -16.78
N SER A 257 -0.87 -2.55 -16.96
CA SER A 257 0.23 -3.31 -17.55
C SER A 257 0.53 -4.58 -16.76
N ASP A 258 1.06 -5.60 -17.46
CA ASP A 258 1.53 -6.83 -16.82
C ASP A 258 2.59 -6.52 -15.76
N HIS A 259 3.42 -5.48 -15.95
CA HIS A 259 4.39 -5.06 -14.95
C HIS A 259 3.72 -4.58 -13.65
N LEU A 260 2.70 -3.73 -13.72
CA LEU A 260 2.01 -3.29 -12.50
C LEU A 260 1.26 -4.44 -11.82
N LYS A 261 0.70 -5.37 -12.62
CA LYS A 261 0.11 -6.61 -12.09
C LYS A 261 1.13 -7.43 -11.31
N GLU A 262 2.35 -7.59 -11.83
CA GLU A 262 3.43 -8.29 -11.13
C GLU A 262 3.76 -7.62 -9.78
N ILE A 263 3.84 -6.29 -9.76
CA ILE A 263 4.09 -5.51 -8.53
C ILE A 263 2.97 -5.74 -7.51
N VAL A 264 1.70 -5.54 -7.91
CA VAL A 264 0.55 -5.74 -7.01
C VAL A 264 0.51 -7.17 -6.49
N TYR A 265 0.68 -8.16 -7.37
CA TYR A 265 0.72 -9.57 -6.98
C TYR A 265 1.83 -9.86 -5.98
N ARG A 266 3.03 -9.31 -6.19
CA ARG A 266 4.17 -9.50 -5.28
C ARG A 266 3.89 -8.88 -3.91
N CYS A 267 3.28 -7.69 -3.84
CA CYS A 267 2.91 -7.06 -2.58
C CYS A 267 1.85 -7.86 -1.80
N ILE A 268 0.77 -8.29 -2.46
CA ILE A 268 -0.37 -8.95 -1.78
C ILE A 268 -0.25 -10.47 -1.69
N GLY A 269 0.81 -11.03 -2.28
CA GLY A 269 1.06 -12.46 -2.32
C GLY A 269 1.78 -12.97 -1.08
N GLU A 270 2.57 -14.01 -1.30
CA GLU A 270 3.32 -14.71 -0.26
C GLU A 270 4.30 -13.79 0.47
N ARG A 271 4.21 -13.72 1.80
CA ARG A 271 5.00 -12.80 2.65
C ARG A 271 6.51 -12.80 2.38
N ARG A 272 7.13 -13.96 2.17
CA ARG A 272 8.58 -14.10 1.90
C ARG A 272 9.01 -13.58 0.52
N LYS A 273 8.06 -13.30 -0.38
CA LYS A 273 8.31 -12.81 -1.74
C LYS A 273 7.99 -11.31 -1.90
N ARG A 274 7.41 -10.67 -0.89
CA ARG A 274 7.10 -9.22 -0.92
C ARG A 274 8.36 -8.39 -1.09
N TYR A 275 8.20 -7.12 -1.43
CA TYR A 275 9.27 -6.15 -1.27
C TYR A 275 9.58 -5.98 0.23
N GLU A 276 10.86 -5.88 0.55
CA GLU A 276 11.38 -5.84 1.91
C GLU A 276 11.17 -4.46 2.55
N SER A 277 11.18 -3.39 1.74
CA SER A 277 11.06 -2.00 2.19
C SER A 277 10.22 -1.14 1.25
N ALA A 278 9.87 0.06 1.71
CA ALA A 278 9.23 1.07 0.87
C ALA A 278 10.12 1.49 -0.31
N ASP A 279 11.43 1.62 -0.09
CA ASP A 279 12.39 2.01 -1.12
C ASP A 279 12.49 0.97 -2.25
N GLU A 280 12.48 -0.34 -1.92
CA GLU A 280 12.47 -1.40 -2.93
C GLU A 280 11.19 -1.39 -3.78
N LEU A 281 10.03 -1.06 -3.18
CA LEU A 281 8.78 -0.92 -3.92
C LEU A 281 8.76 0.36 -4.78
N ILE A 282 9.32 1.47 -4.32
CA ILE A 282 9.50 2.68 -5.13
C ILE A 282 10.32 2.36 -6.37
N GLU A 283 11.45 1.67 -6.18
CA GLU A 283 12.34 1.24 -7.28
C GLU A 283 11.57 0.42 -8.31
N ALA A 284 10.78 -0.57 -7.88
CA ALA A 284 9.94 -1.37 -8.79
C ALA A 284 8.84 -0.56 -9.50
N LEU A 285 8.28 0.46 -8.85
CA LEU A 285 7.27 1.33 -9.45
C LEU A 285 7.85 2.29 -10.51
N CYS A 286 9.08 2.74 -10.31
CA CYS A 286 9.76 3.70 -11.18
C CYS A 286 10.53 3.01 -12.32
N ASN A 287 11.17 1.89 -12.05
CA ASN A 287 12.14 1.26 -12.94
C ASN A 287 11.65 -0.14 -13.35
N PRO A 288 10.97 -0.27 -14.51
CA PRO A 288 10.56 -1.59 -14.99
C PRO A 288 11.79 -2.46 -15.27
N PRO A 289 11.77 -3.75 -14.84
CA PRO A 289 12.88 -4.64 -15.08
C PRO A 289 13.08 -4.83 -16.58
N ALA A 290 14.35 -4.87 -17.00
CA ALA A 290 14.69 -5.07 -18.40
C ALA A 290 14.01 -6.34 -18.94
N PRO A 291 13.46 -6.30 -20.18
CA PRO A 291 12.80 -7.46 -20.75
C PRO A 291 13.75 -8.66 -20.75
N LEU A 292 13.21 -9.83 -20.42
CA LEU A 292 13.97 -11.07 -20.46
C LEU A 292 14.35 -11.37 -21.92
N LYS A 293 15.58 -11.00 -22.32
CA LYS A 293 16.13 -11.33 -23.63
C LYS A 293 16.56 -12.81 -23.65
N ALA A 294 16.35 -13.46 -24.79
CA ALA A 294 16.90 -14.79 -25.01
C ALA A 294 18.43 -14.70 -25.00
N GLY A 295 19.08 -15.55 -24.23
CA GLY A 295 20.54 -15.64 -24.21
C GLY A 295 21.05 -16.71 -25.19
N ILE A 296 22.37 -16.81 -25.29
CA ILE A 296 23.05 -17.82 -26.09
C ILE A 296 23.63 -18.86 -25.13
N LEU A 297 23.22 -20.12 -25.30
CA LEU A 297 23.74 -21.25 -24.55
C LEU A 297 24.26 -22.29 -25.53
N ARG A 298 25.44 -22.87 -25.25
CA ARG A 298 26.10 -23.86 -26.14
C ARG A 298 25.75 -25.31 -25.81
N THR A 299 25.38 -25.61 -24.56
CA THR A 299 25.05 -26.98 -24.12
C THR A 299 24.09 -26.94 -22.92
N LEU A 300 23.29 -28.00 -22.76
CA LEU A 300 22.42 -28.22 -21.61
C LEU A 300 23.06 -29.06 -20.49
N LYS A 301 24.28 -29.58 -20.69
CA LYS A 301 24.97 -30.41 -19.71
C LYS A 301 25.18 -29.64 -18.39
N ASN A 302 24.75 -30.24 -17.27
CA ASN A 302 24.75 -29.66 -15.92
C ASN A 302 23.91 -28.38 -15.75
N ALA A 303 23.07 -28.02 -16.73
CA ALA A 303 22.19 -26.87 -16.61
C ALA A 303 21.01 -27.18 -15.68
N HIS A 304 20.74 -26.29 -14.71
CA HIS A 304 19.56 -26.36 -13.86
C HIS A 304 18.42 -25.65 -14.57
N LEU A 305 17.51 -26.42 -15.15
CA LEU A 305 16.53 -25.98 -16.13
C LEU A 305 15.11 -25.95 -15.57
N ALA A 306 14.35 -24.90 -15.88
CA ALA A 306 12.92 -24.84 -15.60
C ALA A 306 12.11 -24.44 -16.86
N PHE A 307 10.95 -25.06 -17.05
CA PHE A 307 10.03 -24.72 -18.15
C PHE A 307 8.94 -23.75 -17.72
N THR A 308 8.61 -22.78 -18.57
CA THR A 308 7.51 -21.84 -18.40
C THR A 308 6.73 -21.60 -19.69
N GLY A 309 5.47 -21.17 -19.58
CA GLY A 309 4.57 -21.01 -20.73
C GLY A 309 3.95 -22.31 -21.24
N ILE A 310 3.27 -22.19 -22.38
CA ILE A 310 2.67 -23.30 -23.13
C ILE A 310 3.71 -23.76 -24.14
N LEU A 311 4.17 -25.00 -23.99
CA LEU A 311 5.12 -25.63 -24.92
C LEU A 311 4.36 -26.24 -26.10
N ARG A 312 4.99 -26.32 -27.27
CA ARG A 312 4.44 -27.03 -28.44
C ARG A 312 4.32 -28.53 -28.20
N MET A 313 5.28 -29.10 -27.48
CA MET A 313 5.30 -30.51 -27.11
C MET A 313 4.81 -30.72 -25.66
N PRO A 314 4.29 -31.91 -25.32
CA PRO A 314 3.98 -32.25 -23.94
C PRO A 314 5.19 -32.03 -23.02
N ARG A 315 4.95 -31.45 -21.84
CA ARG A 315 6.03 -31.15 -20.87
C ARG A 315 6.85 -32.39 -20.51
N ARG A 316 6.21 -33.57 -20.45
CA ARG A 316 6.90 -34.84 -20.17
C ARG A 316 8.02 -35.13 -21.19
N ASP A 317 7.77 -34.85 -22.47
CA ASP A 317 8.70 -35.14 -23.56
C ASP A 317 9.85 -34.13 -23.56
N ALA A 318 9.52 -32.85 -23.32
CA ALA A 318 10.53 -31.80 -23.15
C ALA A 318 11.44 -32.06 -21.93
N ILE A 319 10.88 -32.55 -20.81
CA ILE A 319 11.66 -32.94 -19.62
C ILE A 319 12.58 -34.12 -19.95
N ALA A 320 12.08 -35.14 -20.64
CA ALA A 320 12.88 -36.30 -21.04
C ALA A 320 14.04 -35.90 -21.96
N ALA A 321 13.78 -35.05 -22.96
CA ALA A 321 14.80 -34.53 -23.86
C ALA A 321 15.87 -33.71 -23.11
N ALA A 322 15.46 -32.83 -22.19
CA ALA A 322 16.38 -32.05 -21.37
C ALA A 322 17.29 -32.94 -20.51
N ARG A 323 16.74 -33.98 -19.87
CA ARG A 323 17.51 -34.93 -19.06
C ARG A 323 18.50 -35.74 -19.90
N ARG A 324 18.10 -36.21 -21.08
CA ARG A 324 19.01 -36.89 -22.03
C ARG A 324 20.17 -35.99 -22.45
N ALA A 325 19.93 -34.69 -22.61
CA ALA A 325 20.97 -33.70 -22.91
C ALA A 325 21.81 -33.28 -21.68
N GLY A 326 21.63 -33.95 -20.53
CA GLY A 326 22.42 -33.73 -19.31
C GLY A 326 21.94 -32.59 -18.42
N ALA A 327 20.73 -32.05 -18.62
CA ALA A 327 20.16 -31.02 -17.76
C ALA A 327 19.47 -31.60 -16.51
N ILE A 328 19.51 -30.83 -15.42
CA ILE A 328 18.78 -31.10 -14.17
C ILE A 328 17.49 -30.27 -14.20
N VAL A 329 16.35 -30.93 -14.38
CA VAL A 329 15.07 -30.23 -14.56
C VAL A 329 14.32 -30.05 -13.24
N HIS A 330 13.95 -28.80 -12.97
CA HIS A 330 13.22 -28.39 -11.76
C HIS A 330 11.76 -28.01 -12.07
N GLY A 331 10.87 -28.27 -11.12
CA GLY A 331 9.46 -27.88 -11.22
C GLY A 331 9.27 -26.35 -11.19
N MET A 332 10.01 -25.66 -10.34
CA MET A 332 9.97 -24.20 -10.16
C MET A 332 11.36 -23.59 -10.23
N PRO A 333 11.50 -22.35 -10.73
CA PRO A 333 12.75 -21.61 -10.64
C PRO A 333 13.19 -21.43 -9.18
N SER A 334 14.50 -21.50 -8.96
CA SER A 334 15.15 -21.36 -7.65
C SER A 334 16.52 -20.69 -7.82
N ALA A 335 17.21 -20.41 -6.71
CA ALA A 335 18.57 -19.85 -6.73
C ALA A 335 19.59 -20.71 -7.51
N GLN A 336 19.31 -22.01 -7.69
CA GLN A 336 20.15 -22.92 -8.48
C GLN A 336 19.85 -22.85 -9.98
N THR A 337 18.70 -22.30 -10.38
CA THR A 337 18.29 -22.27 -11.79
C THR A 337 19.26 -21.45 -12.62
N THR A 338 19.80 -22.04 -13.68
CA THR A 338 20.73 -21.38 -14.61
C THR A 338 20.10 -21.17 -15.99
N VAL A 339 19.08 -21.95 -16.34
CA VAL A 339 18.41 -21.90 -17.64
C VAL A 339 16.90 -21.96 -17.49
N VAL A 340 16.18 -21.15 -18.26
CA VAL A 340 14.72 -21.22 -18.36
C VAL A 340 14.32 -21.33 -19.81
N VAL A 341 13.48 -22.33 -20.10
CA VAL A 341 12.87 -22.48 -21.43
C VAL A 341 11.48 -21.88 -21.40
N ARG A 342 11.26 -20.86 -22.23
CA ARG A 342 10.00 -20.14 -22.37
C ARG A 342 9.28 -20.56 -23.65
N GLY A 343 8.12 -21.18 -23.46
CA GLY A 343 7.14 -21.39 -24.53
C GLY A 343 6.23 -20.18 -24.76
N ARG A 344 5.12 -20.40 -25.47
CA ARG A 344 4.13 -19.36 -25.73
C ARG A 344 3.54 -18.82 -24.43
N PRO A 345 3.25 -17.50 -24.33
CA PRO A 345 2.67 -16.93 -23.11
C PRO A 345 1.27 -17.51 -22.84
N ASN A 346 0.93 -17.70 -21.57
CA ASN A 346 -0.41 -18.16 -21.18
C ASN A 346 -1.24 -16.94 -20.70
N PRO A 347 -2.28 -16.51 -21.44
CA PRO A 347 -3.07 -15.34 -21.07
C PRO A 347 -3.76 -15.42 -19.71
N GLN A 348 -3.98 -16.62 -19.18
CA GLN A 348 -4.70 -16.84 -17.92
C GLN A 348 -3.80 -16.72 -16.67
N GLN A 349 -2.53 -16.32 -16.83
CA GLN A 349 -1.57 -16.22 -15.74
C GLN A 349 -1.87 -15.08 -14.74
N ALA A 350 -1.31 -15.23 -13.54
CA ALA A 350 -1.61 -14.38 -12.38
C ALA A 350 -1.34 -12.88 -12.60
N ALA A 351 -0.31 -12.53 -13.38
CA ALA A 351 0.02 -11.14 -13.73
C ALA A 351 -0.14 -10.85 -15.23
N GLY A 352 -1.14 -11.46 -15.87
CA GLY A 352 -1.48 -11.20 -17.27
C GLY A 352 -0.68 -12.02 -18.28
N ARG A 353 -0.64 -11.58 -19.54
CA ARG A 353 -0.19 -12.40 -20.68
C ARG A 353 1.29 -12.75 -20.58
N ALA A 354 2.13 -11.83 -20.09
CA ALA A 354 3.57 -12.01 -19.94
C ALA A 354 4.03 -12.34 -18.50
N GLY A 355 3.12 -12.35 -17.53
CA GLY A 355 3.41 -12.38 -16.09
C GLY A 355 3.03 -13.70 -15.38
N GLY A 356 3.69 -14.80 -15.76
CA GLY A 356 3.54 -16.08 -15.07
C GLY A 356 4.32 -16.15 -13.76
N LEU A 357 3.84 -16.91 -12.77
CA LEU A 357 4.52 -17.08 -11.46
C LEU A 357 6.00 -17.47 -11.59
N LYS A 358 6.32 -18.36 -12.54
CA LYS A 358 7.71 -18.73 -12.84
C LYS A 358 8.51 -17.57 -13.42
N LEU A 359 7.94 -16.80 -14.35
CA LEU A 359 8.61 -15.65 -14.96
C LEU A 359 8.87 -14.53 -13.95
N MET A 360 7.92 -14.29 -13.05
CA MET A 360 8.09 -13.36 -11.93
C MET A 360 9.23 -13.80 -11.02
N GLU A 361 9.26 -15.08 -10.63
CA GLU A 361 10.35 -15.61 -9.81
C GLU A 361 11.71 -15.50 -10.51
N ILE A 362 11.76 -15.69 -11.82
CA ILE A 362 12.99 -15.52 -12.61
C ILE A 362 13.46 -14.07 -12.60
N LYS A 363 12.56 -13.10 -12.82
CA LYS A 363 12.90 -11.67 -12.74
C LYS A 363 13.47 -11.32 -11.36
N ARG A 364 12.80 -11.77 -10.29
CA ARG A 364 13.24 -11.59 -8.90
C ARG A 364 14.62 -12.19 -8.63
N LEU A 365 14.89 -13.40 -9.12
CA LEU A 365 16.20 -14.03 -8.98
C LEU A 365 17.29 -13.25 -9.73
N ARG A 366 16.99 -12.73 -10.92
CA ARG A 366 17.93 -11.88 -11.68
C ARG A 366 18.22 -10.55 -10.98
N GLU A 367 17.21 -9.93 -10.37
CA GLU A 367 17.38 -8.72 -9.53
C GLU A 367 18.33 -8.99 -8.36
N LYS A 368 18.32 -10.20 -7.80
CA LYS A 368 19.27 -10.65 -6.76
C LYS A 368 20.64 -11.06 -7.30
N GLY A 369 20.94 -10.81 -8.58
CA GLY A 369 22.23 -11.11 -9.20
C GLY A 369 22.38 -12.55 -9.73
N HIS A 370 21.33 -13.38 -9.68
CA HIS A 370 21.41 -14.73 -10.25
C HIS A 370 21.45 -14.67 -11.78
N LYS A 371 22.48 -15.29 -12.37
CA LYS A 371 22.65 -15.38 -13.83
C LYS A 371 21.75 -16.48 -14.41
N ILE A 372 20.61 -16.07 -14.96
CA ILE A 372 19.64 -16.98 -15.60
C ILE A 372 19.56 -16.69 -17.09
N THR A 373 19.82 -17.72 -17.91
CA THR A 373 19.70 -17.67 -19.36
C THR A 373 18.30 -18.06 -19.80
N LEU A 374 17.63 -17.19 -20.56
CA LEU A 374 16.33 -17.52 -21.16
C LEU A 374 16.55 -18.14 -22.55
N LEU A 375 15.91 -19.28 -22.81
CA LEU A 375 15.86 -19.93 -24.12
C LEU A 375 14.41 -19.95 -24.62
N ASN A 376 14.22 -19.71 -25.91
CA ASN A 376 12.97 -20.06 -26.58
C ASN A 376 12.93 -21.57 -26.92
N GLU A 377 11.75 -22.08 -27.30
CA GLU A 377 11.61 -23.51 -27.64
C GLU A 377 12.51 -23.96 -28.79
N THR A 378 12.71 -23.12 -29.81
CA THR A 378 13.58 -23.44 -30.95
C THR A 378 15.03 -23.62 -30.52
N GLN A 379 15.55 -22.74 -29.67
CA GLN A 379 16.89 -22.84 -29.10
C GLN A 379 17.02 -24.08 -28.20
N PHE A 380 16.00 -24.35 -27.37
CA PHE A 380 15.98 -25.53 -26.52
C PHE A 380 16.10 -26.83 -27.33
N TRP A 381 15.27 -27.01 -28.37
CA TRP A 381 15.29 -28.23 -29.18
C TRP A 381 16.58 -28.42 -29.98
N ARG A 382 17.25 -27.33 -30.40
CA ARG A 382 18.59 -27.41 -31.00
C ARG A 382 19.64 -27.99 -30.04
N LEU A 383 19.51 -27.71 -28.74
CA LEU A 383 20.45 -28.18 -27.72
C LEU A 383 20.07 -29.54 -27.13
N ALA A 384 18.78 -29.85 -27.05
CA ALA A 384 18.28 -31.09 -26.49
C ALA A 384 18.34 -32.28 -27.46
N GLY A 385 18.49 -32.01 -28.77
CA GLY A 385 18.35 -32.97 -29.84
C GLY A 385 16.87 -33.27 -30.17
N PRO A 386 16.56 -33.80 -31.37
CA PRO A 386 15.18 -34.13 -31.74
C PRO A 386 14.62 -35.21 -30.81
N SER A 387 13.34 -35.07 -30.44
CA SER A 387 12.57 -36.22 -29.95
C SER A 387 12.45 -37.21 -31.09
N ARG A 388 12.99 -38.43 -30.92
CA ARG A 388 12.59 -39.56 -31.76
C ARG A 388 11.14 -39.92 -31.48
#